data_AF-A0A831SJN9-F1
#
_entry.id   AF-A0A831SJN9-F1
#
_cell.length_a   1.000
_cell.length_b   1.000
_cell.length_c   1.000
_cell.angle_alpha   90.00
_cell.angle_beta   90.00
_cell.angle_gamma   90.00
#
_symmetry.space_group_name_H-M   'P 1'
#
loop_
_entity.id
_entity.type
_entity.pdbx_description
1 polymer ?
#
loop_
_entity_poly.entity_id
_entity_poly.type
_entity_poly.pdbx_seq_one_letter_code
_entity_poly.pdbx_strand_id
1 'polypeptide(L)'
;MYFFLFAFSILGAGIKYIDDAFDEKTFSKKIAIAIAPVLGVLWAYTMLINAVAATILLAILLAVLLKGKIDNYAHLAGLAMIFLIIIVAGVKLMVPVLVFLTIAAVLDEVGNDFIDKKREYLNKGRFLHKFVMAFFDQRWVLKIAILSIALLGVIPLYFFLAMLLFDEAYLMMRW
;
A
#
# COMPACT_ATOMS: atom_id res chain seq x y z
N MET A 1 16.00 10.77 1.34
CA MET A 1 15.60 9.92 2.49
C MET A 1 14.37 10.48 3.19
N TYR A 2 14.46 11.60 3.91
CA TYR A 2 13.35 12.14 4.72
C TYR A 2 12.05 12.33 3.93
N PHE A 3 12.13 12.90 2.72
CA PHE A 3 10.98 13.04 1.83
C PHE A 3 10.21 11.71 1.65
N PHE A 4 10.88 10.59 1.42
CA PHE A 4 10.22 9.29 1.21
C PHE A 4 9.54 8.78 2.47
N LEU A 5 10.16 8.97 3.65
CA LEU A 5 9.55 8.58 4.93
C LEU A 5 8.24 9.35 5.15
N PHE A 6 8.25 10.67 4.92
CA PHE A 6 7.05 11.51 5.03
C PHE A 6 6.01 11.16 3.97
N ALA A 7 6.41 11.02 2.71
CA ALA A 7 5.50 10.72 1.61
C ALA A 7 4.78 9.38 1.84
N PHE A 8 5.51 8.32 2.18
CA PHE A 8 4.93 7.01 2.47
C PHE A 8 3.95 7.07 3.65
N SER A 9 4.29 7.78 4.73
CA SER A 9 3.37 7.98 5.86
C SER A 9 2.07 8.66 5.45
N ILE A 10 2.16 9.77 4.68
CA ILE A 10 0.99 10.53 4.20
C ILE A 10 0.14 9.68 3.26
N LEU A 11 0.78 8.91 2.37
CA LEU A 11 0.07 8.02 1.45
C LEU A 11 -0.68 6.93 2.22
N GLY A 12 -0.05 6.27 3.20
CA GLY A 12 -0.68 5.24 4.01
C GLY A 12 -1.91 5.77 4.78
N ALA A 13 -1.75 6.87 5.52
CA ALA A 13 -2.88 7.51 6.22
C ALA A 13 -3.96 8.00 5.27
N GLY A 14 -3.57 8.59 4.13
CA GLY A 14 -4.48 9.15 3.15
C GLY A 14 -5.36 8.11 2.46
N ILE A 15 -4.79 6.95 2.11
CA ILE A 15 -5.56 5.83 1.54
C ILE A 15 -6.56 5.32 2.57
N LYS A 16 -6.13 5.09 3.83
CA LYS A 16 -7.05 4.62 4.88
C LYS A 16 -8.20 5.59 5.09
N TYR A 17 -7.91 6.89 5.11
CA TYR A 17 -8.95 7.91 5.20
C TYR A 17 -9.98 7.78 4.07
N ILE A 18 -9.53 7.51 2.83
CA ILE A 18 -10.42 7.31 1.69
C ILE A 18 -11.24 6.03 1.86
N ASP A 19 -10.61 4.90 2.17
CA ASP A 19 -11.28 3.61 2.43
C ASP A 19 -12.41 3.81 3.47
N ASP A 20 -12.05 4.30 4.66
CA ASP A 20 -12.98 4.41 5.79
C ASP A 20 -14.07 5.48 5.58
N ALA A 21 -13.82 6.52 4.75
CA ALA A 21 -14.85 7.46 4.36
C ALA A 21 -15.95 6.81 3.51
N PHE A 22 -15.59 5.84 2.66
CA PHE A 22 -16.52 5.20 1.73
C PHE A 22 -17.18 3.94 2.31
N ASP A 23 -16.40 3.13 3.01
CA ASP A 23 -16.80 1.81 3.52
C ASP A 23 -17.45 1.92 4.90
N GLU A 24 -16.73 2.49 5.86
CA GLU A 24 -17.15 2.56 7.27
C GLU A 24 -17.93 3.85 7.59
N LYS A 25 -17.92 4.84 6.68
CA LYS A 25 -18.56 6.16 6.82
C LYS A 25 -18.12 6.95 8.07
N THR A 26 -16.94 6.65 8.61
CA THR A 26 -16.36 7.36 9.77
C THR A 26 -15.82 8.73 9.38
N PHE A 27 -15.42 8.90 8.12
CA PHE A 27 -14.89 10.14 7.57
C PHE A 27 -15.78 10.78 6.49
N SER A 28 -15.54 12.06 6.21
CA SER A 28 -16.31 12.80 5.21
C SER A 28 -15.93 12.42 3.77
N LYS A 29 -16.88 11.86 3.03
CA LYS A 29 -16.75 11.54 1.59
C LYS A 29 -16.35 12.75 0.75
N LYS A 30 -16.84 13.95 1.08
CA LYS A 30 -16.48 15.19 0.36
C LYS A 30 -14.99 15.49 0.51
N ILE A 31 -14.45 15.31 1.71
CA ILE A 31 -13.02 15.49 1.98
C ILE A 31 -12.22 14.39 1.28
N ALA A 32 -12.66 13.12 1.35
CA ALA A 32 -12.00 12.00 0.68
C ALA A 32 -11.85 12.22 -0.84
N ILE A 33 -12.92 12.69 -1.51
CA ILE A 33 -12.89 13.03 -2.93
C ILE A 33 -11.92 14.18 -3.22
N ALA A 34 -11.83 15.19 -2.34
CA ALA A 34 -10.94 16.33 -2.51
C ALA A 34 -9.47 15.98 -2.28
N ILE A 35 -9.15 15.11 -1.31
CA ILE A 35 -7.76 14.72 -1.02
C ILE A 35 -7.23 13.68 -2.01
N ALA A 36 -8.07 12.86 -2.63
CA ALA A 36 -7.61 11.76 -3.48
C ALA A 36 -6.74 12.20 -4.68
N PRO A 37 -7.08 13.27 -5.42
CA PRO A 37 -6.19 13.80 -6.46
C PRO A 37 -4.86 14.32 -5.88
N VAL A 38 -4.88 14.96 -4.71
CA VAL A 38 -3.67 15.46 -4.04
C VAL A 38 -2.74 14.32 -3.65
N LEU A 39 -3.31 13.23 -3.09
CA LEU A 39 -2.58 12.01 -2.81
C LEU A 39 -2.07 11.34 -4.09
N GLY A 40 -2.85 11.35 -5.17
CA GLY A 40 -2.42 10.87 -6.49
C GLY A 40 -1.21 11.64 -7.04
N VAL A 41 -1.19 12.98 -6.88
CA VAL A 41 -0.02 13.80 -7.24
C VAL A 41 1.18 13.46 -6.37
N LEU A 42 1.02 13.36 -5.04
CA LEU A 42 2.12 13.00 -4.13
C LEU A 42 2.68 11.61 -4.48
N TRP A 43 1.79 10.65 -4.76
CA TRP A 43 2.15 9.30 -5.18
C TRP A 43 2.97 9.34 -6.46
N ALA A 44 2.44 9.95 -7.52
CA ALA A 44 3.13 10.02 -8.80
C ALA A 44 4.47 10.75 -8.70
N TYR A 45 4.51 11.90 -8.01
CA TYR A 45 5.76 12.64 -7.79
C TYR A 45 6.81 11.79 -7.06
N THR A 46 6.39 11.02 -6.04
CA THR A 46 7.27 10.11 -5.31
C THR A 46 7.85 9.03 -6.23
N MET A 47 7.07 8.53 -7.19
CA MET A 47 7.53 7.59 -8.23
C MET A 47 8.51 8.26 -9.21
N LEU A 48 8.25 9.49 -9.64
CA LEU A 48 9.09 10.18 -10.63
C LEU A 48 10.52 10.42 -10.14
N ILE A 49 10.67 10.80 -8.88
CA ILE A 49 11.98 11.20 -8.34
C ILE A 49 12.84 10.02 -7.88
N ASN A 50 12.31 8.79 -7.81
CA ASN A 50 13.08 7.63 -7.36
C ASN A 50 12.54 6.29 -7.88
N ALA A 51 13.42 5.52 -8.52
CA ALA A 51 13.06 4.23 -9.12
C ALA A 51 12.67 3.13 -8.10
N VAL A 52 13.27 3.13 -6.91
CA VAL A 52 12.90 2.17 -5.85
C VAL A 52 11.51 2.48 -5.32
N ALA A 53 11.24 3.77 -5.03
CA ALA A 53 9.92 4.23 -4.61
C ALA A 53 8.87 3.91 -5.69
N ALA A 54 9.18 4.19 -6.96
CA ALA A 54 8.33 3.82 -8.09
C ALA A 54 8.01 2.33 -8.13
N THR A 55 9.02 1.50 -7.92
CA THR A 55 8.88 0.04 -7.95
C THR A 55 8.01 -0.48 -6.81
N ILE A 56 8.20 0.02 -5.58
CA ILE A 56 7.40 -0.38 -4.41
C ILE A 56 5.95 0.10 -4.54
N LEU A 57 5.75 1.39 -4.83
CA LEU A 57 4.41 1.97 -4.95
C LEU A 57 3.64 1.34 -6.12
N LEU A 58 4.29 1.12 -7.26
CA LEU A 58 3.64 0.44 -8.38
C LEU A 58 3.28 -1.02 -8.03
N ALA A 59 4.12 -1.74 -7.28
CA ALA A 59 3.79 -3.10 -6.83
C ALA A 59 2.52 -3.13 -5.95
N ILE A 60 2.38 -2.17 -5.02
CA ILE A 60 1.17 -2.02 -4.18
C ILE A 60 -0.05 -1.71 -5.07
N LEU A 61 0.08 -0.75 -5.99
CA LEU A 61 -1.00 -0.35 -6.90
C LEU A 61 -1.46 -1.52 -7.78
N LEU A 62 -0.51 -2.29 -8.33
CA LEU A 62 -0.80 -3.47 -9.14
C LEU A 62 -1.50 -4.56 -8.33
N ALA A 63 -1.09 -4.80 -7.10
CA ALA A 63 -1.75 -5.79 -6.24
C ALA A 63 -3.22 -5.44 -5.97
N VAL A 64 -3.49 -4.18 -5.62
CA VAL A 64 -4.86 -3.67 -5.39
C VAL A 64 -5.71 -3.76 -6.67
N LEU A 65 -5.14 -3.40 -7.82
CA LEU A 65 -5.79 -3.52 -9.14
C LEU A 65 -6.13 -4.97 -9.48
N LEU A 66 -5.17 -5.88 -9.34
CA LEU A 66 -5.36 -7.32 -9.61
C LEU A 66 -6.41 -7.95 -8.69
N LYS A 67 -6.56 -7.42 -7.47
CA LYS A 67 -7.55 -7.87 -6.49
C LYS A 67 -8.90 -7.17 -6.63
N GLY A 68 -9.01 -6.19 -7.53
CA GLY A 68 -10.26 -5.47 -7.78
C GLY A 68 -10.75 -4.66 -6.58
N LYS A 69 -9.84 -4.21 -5.70
CA LYS A 69 -10.19 -3.41 -4.50
C LYS A 69 -10.43 -1.92 -4.81
N ILE A 70 -10.41 -1.51 -6.07
CA ILE A 70 -10.74 -0.15 -6.49
C ILE A 70 -12.24 -0.08 -6.74
N ASP A 71 -12.99 0.40 -5.75
CA ASP A 71 -14.45 0.31 -5.72
C ASP A 71 -15.16 1.68 -5.64
N ASN A 72 -14.42 2.79 -5.53
CA ASN A 72 -15.01 4.10 -5.35
C ASN A 72 -14.38 5.21 -6.22
N TYR A 73 -15.15 6.29 -6.39
CA TYR A 73 -14.77 7.43 -7.24
C TYR A 73 -13.51 8.16 -6.76
N ALA A 74 -13.23 8.15 -5.44
CA ALA A 74 -12.03 8.78 -4.91
C ALA A 74 -10.78 7.96 -5.30
N HIS A 75 -10.81 6.64 -5.16
CA HIS A 75 -9.75 5.77 -5.67
C HIS A 75 -9.55 5.91 -7.18
N LEU A 76 -10.65 5.96 -7.95
CA LEU A 76 -10.56 6.19 -9.40
C LEU A 76 -9.92 7.54 -9.73
N ALA A 77 -10.27 8.62 -9.02
CA ALA A 77 -9.68 9.94 -9.23
C ALA A 77 -8.18 9.97 -8.89
N GLY A 78 -7.78 9.36 -7.77
CA GLY A 78 -6.37 9.21 -7.39
C GLY A 78 -5.58 8.39 -8.42
N LEU A 79 -6.14 7.26 -8.86
CA LEU A 79 -5.54 6.39 -9.87
C LEU A 79 -5.39 7.10 -11.22
N ALA A 80 -6.43 7.80 -11.68
CA ALA A 80 -6.38 8.57 -12.93
C ALA A 80 -5.27 9.62 -12.88
N MET A 81 -5.09 10.29 -11.74
CA MET A 81 -4.01 11.25 -11.54
C MET A 81 -2.63 10.59 -11.61
N ILE A 82 -2.46 9.43 -10.98
CA ILE A 82 -1.21 8.66 -11.01
C ILE A 82 -0.86 8.28 -12.45
N PHE A 83 -1.79 7.68 -13.19
CA PHE A 83 -1.55 7.27 -14.57
C PHE A 83 -1.29 8.44 -15.51
N LEU A 84 -2.04 9.54 -15.38
CA LEU A 84 -1.84 10.73 -16.20
C LEU A 84 -0.39 11.23 -16.08
N ILE A 85 0.10 11.36 -14.85
CA ILE A 85 1.46 11.85 -14.58
C ILE A 85 2.52 10.86 -15.07
N ILE A 86 2.32 9.55 -14.82
CA ILE A 86 3.26 8.51 -15.25
C ILE A 86 3.36 8.42 -16.77
N ILE A 87 2.24 8.53 -17.50
CA ILE A 87 2.23 8.45 -18.97
C ILE A 87 2.97 9.64 -19.59
N VAL A 88 2.80 10.83 -19.02
CA VAL A 88 3.43 12.06 -19.55
C VAL A 88 4.92 12.13 -19.22
N ALA A 89 5.29 11.82 -17.98
CA ALA A 89 6.66 12.03 -17.51
C ALA A 89 7.56 10.79 -17.58
N GLY A 90 6.97 9.59 -17.65
CA GLY A 90 7.68 8.33 -17.57
C GLY A 90 8.21 8.04 -16.17
N VAL A 91 8.36 6.76 -15.82
CA VAL A 91 8.96 6.33 -14.54
C VAL A 91 10.05 5.30 -14.78
N LYS A 92 11.13 5.39 -14.00
CA LYS A 92 12.18 4.37 -14.00
C LYS A 92 11.76 3.24 -13.08
N LEU A 93 11.75 2.01 -13.59
CA LEU A 93 11.31 0.83 -12.84
C LEU A 93 12.40 -0.23 -12.79
N MET A 94 12.51 -0.90 -11.66
CA MET A 94 13.35 -2.08 -11.50
C MET A 94 12.50 -3.32 -11.78
N VAL A 95 12.30 -3.65 -13.05
CA VAL A 95 11.30 -4.67 -13.48
C VAL A 95 11.39 -6.01 -12.71
N PRO A 96 12.56 -6.61 -12.48
CA PRO A 96 12.63 -7.86 -11.70
C PRO A 96 12.15 -7.69 -10.26
N VAL A 97 12.52 -6.58 -9.62
CA VAL A 97 12.09 -6.22 -8.26
C VAL A 97 10.60 -5.91 -8.24
N LEU A 98 10.08 -5.24 -9.27
CA LEU A 98 8.65 -4.94 -9.41
C LEU A 98 7.82 -6.23 -9.43
N VAL A 99 8.19 -7.20 -10.26
CA VAL A 99 7.48 -8.48 -10.36
C VAL A 99 7.48 -9.19 -9.02
N PHE A 100 8.65 -9.29 -8.38
CA PHE A 100 8.78 -9.94 -7.08
C PHE A 100 7.94 -9.27 -5.99
N LEU A 101 8.02 -7.94 -5.88
CA LEU A 101 7.24 -7.18 -4.90
C LEU A 101 5.74 -7.21 -5.19
N THR A 102 5.34 -7.24 -6.47
CA THR A 102 3.93 -7.35 -6.85
C THR A 102 3.37 -8.71 -6.42
N ILE A 103 4.13 -9.80 -6.62
CA ILE A 103 3.72 -11.13 -6.13
C ILE A 103 3.57 -11.11 -4.60
N ALA A 104 4.53 -10.53 -3.88
CA ALA A 104 4.45 -10.40 -2.43
C ALA A 104 3.22 -9.61 -1.97
N ALA A 105 2.94 -8.47 -2.61
CA ALA A 105 1.78 -7.63 -2.31
C ALA A 105 0.44 -8.32 -2.65
N VAL A 106 0.37 -9.08 -3.75
CA VAL A 106 -0.81 -9.89 -4.09
C VAL A 106 -1.03 -11.00 -3.05
N LEU A 107 0.03 -11.64 -2.57
CA LEU A 107 -0.06 -12.66 -1.53
C LEU A 107 -0.60 -12.07 -0.21
N ASP A 108 -0.19 -10.85 0.15
CA ASP A 108 -0.76 -10.15 1.30
C ASP A 108 -2.27 -9.93 1.13
N GLU A 109 -2.71 -9.43 -0.03
CA GLU A 109 -4.14 -9.22 -0.29
C GLU A 109 -4.94 -10.53 -0.33
N VAL A 110 -4.38 -11.61 -0.91
CA VAL A 110 -5.01 -12.94 -0.90
C VAL A 110 -5.11 -13.49 0.52
N GLY A 111 -4.05 -13.33 1.32
CA GLY A 111 -4.05 -13.78 2.70
C GLY A 111 -5.01 -12.98 3.57
N ASN A 112 -5.05 -11.66 3.41
CA ASN A 112 -6.00 -10.80 4.12
C ASN A 112 -7.46 -11.20 3.83
N ASP A 113 -7.82 -11.36 2.55
CA ASP A 113 -9.18 -11.81 2.17
C ASP A 113 -9.51 -13.22 2.71
N PHE A 114 -8.52 -14.12 2.74
CA PHE A 114 -8.71 -15.47 3.28
C PHE A 114 -9.03 -15.42 4.78
N ILE A 115 -8.33 -14.57 5.52
CA ILE A 115 -8.56 -14.39 6.95
C ILE A 115 -9.91 -13.77 7.21
N ASP A 116 -10.30 -12.75 6.46
CA ASP A 116 -11.61 -12.13 6.65
C ASP A 116 -12.76 -13.11 6.38
N LYS A 117 -12.63 -13.98 5.37
CA LYS A 117 -13.63 -15.05 5.10
C LYS A 117 -13.68 -16.13 6.18
N LYS A 118 -12.56 -16.41 6.87
CA LYS A 118 -12.45 -17.50 7.85
C LYS A 118 -12.37 -17.04 9.30
N ARG A 119 -12.50 -15.74 9.56
CA ARG A 119 -12.32 -15.12 10.88
C ARG A 119 -13.17 -15.77 11.96
N GLU A 120 -14.40 -16.19 11.63
CA GLU A 120 -15.32 -16.88 12.55
C GLU A 120 -14.90 -18.33 12.87
N TYR A 121 -14.27 -19.02 11.92
CA TYR A 121 -13.83 -20.42 12.05
C TYR A 121 -12.42 -20.54 12.65
N LEU A 122 -11.66 -19.44 12.69
CA LEU A 122 -10.33 -19.40 13.27
C LEU A 122 -10.43 -19.37 14.80
N ASN A 123 -10.06 -20.50 15.42
CA ASN A 123 -10.00 -20.59 16.87
C ASN A 123 -8.94 -19.62 17.46
N LYS A 124 -9.40 -18.52 18.07
CA LYS A 124 -8.57 -17.51 18.74
C LYS A 124 -7.75 -18.06 19.91
N GLY A 125 -8.06 -19.26 20.41
CA GLY A 125 -7.29 -19.93 21.47
C GLY A 125 -5.94 -20.48 21.01
N ARG A 126 -5.76 -20.79 19.71
CA ARG A 126 -4.48 -21.32 19.19
C ARG A 126 -3.54 -20.18 18.81
N PHE A 127 -2.32 -20.23 19.35
CA PHE A 127 -1.25 -19.27 19.05
C PHE A 127 -1.01 -19.12 17.53
N LEU A 128 -0.95 -20.23 16.80
CA LEU A 128 -0.75 -20.22 15.34
C LEU A 128 -1.84 -19.43 14.59
N HIS A 129 -3.11 -19.59 14.96
CA HIS A 129 -4.18 -18.85 14.30
C HIS A 129 -4.10 -17.35 14.62
N LYS A 130 -3.78 -16.98 15.86
CA LYS A 130 -3.54 -15.59 16.25
C LYS A 130 -2.38 -14.98 15.47
N PHE A 131 -1.28 -15.72 15.32
CA PHE A 131 -0.13 -15.27 14.55
C PHE A 131 -0.49 -15.06 13.08
N VAL A 132 -1.16 -16.03 12.44
CA VAL A 132 -1.56 -15.92 11.03
C VAL A 132 -2.51 -14.74 10.81
N MET A 133 -3.49 -14.54 11.70
CA MET A 133 -4.37 -13.36 11.69
C MET A 133 -3.57 -12.06 11.75
N ALA A 134 -2.70 -11.92 12.75
CA ALA A 134 -1.87 -10.73 12.88
C ALA A 134 -0.94 -10.53 11.68
N PHE A 135 -0.43 -11.61 11.09
CA PHE A 135 0.52 -11.56 9.98
C PHE A 135 -0.10 -10.98 8.69
N PHE A 136 -1.27 -11.50 8.29
CA PHE A 136 -1.91 -11.03 7.06
C PHE A 136 -2.79 -9.80 7.26
N ASP A 137 -3.34 -9.55 8.45
CA ASP A 137 -4.01 -8.26 8.76
C ASP A 137 -3.03 -7.08 8.67
N GLN A 138 -1.75 -7.33 8.93
CA GLN A 138 -0.67 -6.34 8.90
C GLN A 138 0.17 -6.38 7.62
N ARG A 139 -0.22 -7.20 6.62
CA ARG A 139 0.42 -7.30 5.31
C ARG A 139 1.95 -7.49 5.38
N TRP A 140 2.37 -8.49 6.15
CA TRP A 140 3.81 -8.69 6.43
C TRP A 140 4.60 -9.30 5.27
N VAL A 141 3.96 -9.91 4.25
CA VAL A 141 4.70 -10.55 3.14
C VAL A 141 5.51 -9.51 2.36
N LEU A 142 4.90 -8.39 2.02
CA LEU A 142 5.55 -7.29 1.32
C LEU A 142 6.68 -6.67 2.16
N LYS A 143 6.46 -6.48 3.46
CA LYS A 143 7.48 -5.96 4.39
C LYS A 143 8.72 -6.85 4.41
N ILE A 144 8.53 -8.16 4.52
CA ILE A 144 9.61 -9.14 4.52
C ILE A 144 10.31 -9.18 3.16
N ALA A 145 9.56 -9.11 2.06
CA ALA A 145 10.13 -9.05 0.70
C ALA A 145 11.03 -7.82 0.52
N ILE A 146 10.58 -6.65 0.95
CA ILE A 146 11.35 -5.40 0.89
C ILE A 146 12.58 -5.46 1.79
N LEU A 147 12.45 -5.97 3.02
CA LEU A 147 13.59 -6.17 3.92
C LEU A 147 14.62 -7.11 3.31
N SER A 148 14.19 -8.21 2.70
CA SER A 148 15.08 -9.21 2.10
C SER A 148 15.92 -8.60 0.98
N ILE A 149 15.30 -7.84 0.07
CA ILE A 149 15.98 -7.15 -1.02
C ILE A 149 16.89 -6.03 -0.50
N ALA A 150 16.48 -5.34 0.58
CA ALA A 150 17.30 -4.32 1.21
C ALA A 150 18.57 -4.89 1.87
N LEU A 151 18.46 -6.04 2.55
CA LEU A 151 19.60 -6.72 3.16
C LEU A 151 20.58 -7.28 2.12
N LEU A 152 20.10 -7.61 0.91
CA LEU A 152 20.94 -7.97 -0.24
C LEU A 152 21.63 -6.76 -0.89
N GLY A 153 21.37 -5.54 -0.41
CA GLY A 153 21.97 -4.31 -0.94
C GLY A 153 21.37 -3.82 -2.27
N VAL A 154 20.29 -4.44 -2.74
CA VAL A 154 19.63 -4.08 -4.01
C VAL A 154 18.83 -2.78 -3.88
N ILE A 155 18.25 -2.53 -2.69
CA ILE A 155 17.57 -1.28 -2.37
C ILE A 155 18.05 -0.72 -1.02
N PRO A 156 18.00 0.60 -0.79
CA PRO A 156 18.34 1.18 0.51
C PRO A 156 17.40 0.73 1.64
N LEU A 157 17.96 0.43 2.82
CA LEU A 157 17.22 -0.02 4.00
C LEU A 157 16.13 0.98 4.47
N TYR A 158 16.31 2.28 4.22
CA TYR A 158 15.30 3.27 4.61
C TYR A 158 13.96 3.11 3.88
N PHE A 159 13.90 2.38 2.75
CA PHE A 159 12.61 2.05 2.11
C PHE A 159 11.81 1.00 2.87
N PHE A 160 12.49 0.10 3.59
CA PHE A 160 11.82 -0.77 4.55
C PHE A 160 11.20 0.06 5.68
N LEU A 161 11.95 1.04 6.22
CA LEU A 161 11.42 1.97 7.22
C LEU A 161 10.25 2.81 6.66
N ALA A 162 10.35 3.29 5.41
CA ALA A 162 9.27 4.03 4.76
C ALA A 162 7.99 3.20 4.66
N MET A 163 8.11 1.91 4.35
CA MET A 163 6.98 0.98 4.31
C MET A 163 6.38 0.69 5.67
N LEU A 164 7.20 0.54 6.72
CA LEU A 164 6.69 0.44 8.08
C LEU A 164 5.86 1.68 8.43
N LEU A 165 6.37 2.88 8.12
CA LEU A 165 5.63 4.12 8.37
C LEU A 165 4.35 4.24 7.54
N PHE A 166 4.34 3.76 6.30
CA PHE A 166 3.13 3.68 5.48
C PHE A 166 2.04 2.86 6.20
N ASP A 167 2.38 1.65 6.66
CA ASP A 167 1.41 0.77 7.29
C ASP A 167 1.00 1.24 8.69
N GLU A 168 1.93 1.74 9.50
CA GLU A 168 1.58 2.32 10.81
C GLU A 168 0.66 3.52 10.67
N ALA A 169 0.93 4.40 9.70
CA ALA A 169 0.05 5.55 9.41
C ALA A 169 -1.33 5.10 8.90
N TYR A 170 -1.39 4.03 8.10
CA TYR A 170 -2.65 3.40 7.70
C TYR A 170 -3.41 2.85 8.92
N LEU A 171 -2.74 2.19 9.86
CA LEU A 171 -3.38 1.60 11.04
C LEU A 171 -3.84 2.64 12.06
N MET A 172 -3.08 3.73 12.25
CA MET A 172 -3.44 4.82 13.15
C MET A 172 -4.74 5.53 12.75
N MET A 173 -5.13 5.44 11.47
CA MET A 173 -6.38 6.00 10.98
C MET A 173 -7.59 5.08 11.20
N ARG A 174 -7.40 3.87 11.75
CA ARG A 174 -8.49 2.93 12.04
C ARG A 174 -9.17 3.32 13.37
N TRP A 175 -10.38 3.87 13.28
CA TRP A 175 -11.21 4.28 14.43
C TRP A 175 -12.47 3.44 14.56
#